data_AF-A0A6I8UD37-F1
#
_entry.id   AF-A0A6I8UD37-F1
#
_cell.length_a   1.000
_cell.length_b   1.000
_cell.length_c   1.000
_cell.angle_alpha   90.00
_cell.angle_beta   90.00
_cell.angle_gamma   90.00
#
_symmetry.space_group_name_H-M   'P 1'
#
loop_
_entity.id
_entity.type
_entity.pdbx_description
1 polymer ?
#
loop_
_entity_poly.entity_id
_entity_poly.type
_entity_poly.pdbx_seq_one_letter_code
_entity_poly.pdbx_strand_id
1 'polypeptide(L)'
;MLRRTYSRFIFETIGDSRIFHHQRFVNDLQIDCPTCTSCVETREPYSRHWQNDHAAGTSHQIKMGPDERLLLKRIETERIEAFMLCDGSVSGRTNDFLLEAGMEAVPQLLRFLSFGAAKLEVTIGFYVNVKKERMYYESSPMIVEHHLDIVESVDMLFSMLLEKISNYVLLQQRVPLEACVIRRMKVTVKRHSNPISVQWRSTAKLPLQYRVKRLDTGTDNATIFAEICQSPRDIFHIGLLPDALQVNLYCFRVCASTKELYAVPYLIRHDDVENTPTFVIHTDIAGHFRGLQEIRNVRKFLRADRQDRVFECRKCKSRFGDRVQFALHKQIDCGRGFMVWHLEEDAIELHHNCLPLPKGYFKHDWFGLGTNTTIK
;
A
#
# COMPACT_ATOMS: atom_id res chain seq x y z
N MET A 1 -2.87 19.41 21.68
CA MET A 1 -1.48 18.90 21.64
C MET A 1 -1.50 17.57 20.90
N LEU A 2 -0.73 17.41 19.82
CA LEU A 2 -0.66 16.15 19.08
C LEU A 2 0.01 15.10 19.97
N ARG A 3 -0.62 13.93 20.13
CA ARG A 3 -0.04 12.80 20.87
C ARG A 3 1.26 12.40 20.19
N ARG A 4 2.39 12.43 20.90
CA ARG A 4 3.65 11.90 20.37
C ARG A 4 3.53 10.38 20.35
N THR A 5 3.39 9.83 19.16
CA THR A 5 3.39 8.39 18.92
C THR A 5 4.59 8.03 18.07
N TYR A 6 5.37 7.07 18.52
CA TYR A 6 6.45 6.49 17.71
C TYR A 6 6.59 5.01 18.01
N SER A 7 7.17 4.29 17.06
CA SER A 7 7.43 2.86 17.18
C SER A 7 8.93 2.56 17.14
N ARG A 8 9.31 1.46 17.79
CA ARG A 8 10.66 0.89 17.78
C ARG A 8 10.58 -0.58 17.45
N PHE A 9 11.48 -1.03 16.59
CA PHE A 9 11.64 -2.44 16.22
C PHE A 9 13.01 -2.87 16.72
N ILE A 10 13.04 -3.84 17.63
CA ILE A 10 14.22 -4.14 18.43
C ILE A 10 14.61 -5.60 18.23
N PHE A 11 15.91 -5.84 18.11
CA PHE A 11 16.52 -7.16 18.24
C PHE A 11 17.35 -7.19 19.51
N GLU A 12 17.00 -8.06 20.43
CA GLU A 12 17.74 -8.30 21.67
C GLU A 12 18.31 -9.71 21.65
N THR A 13 19.50 -9.87 22.22
CA THR A 13 20.11 -11.18 22.42
C THR A 13 20.07 -11.51 23.90
N ILE A 14 19.38 -12.59 24.26
CA ILE A 14 19.24 -13.08 25.63
C ILE A 14 19.72 -14.53 25.64
N GLY A 15 20.92 -14.76 26.22
CA GLY A 15 21.58 -16.06 26.16
C GLY A 15 21.82 -16.49 24.70
N ASP A 16 21.40 -17.72 24.38
CA ASP A 16 21.50 -18.29 23.03
C ASP A 16 20.31 -17.96 22.13
N SER A 17 19.44 -17.02 22.54
CA SER A 17 18.26 -16.59 21.78
C SER A 17 18.38 -15.16 21.30
N ARG A 18 18.04 -14.92 20.03
CA ARG A 18 17.75 -13.60 19.49
C ARG A 18 16.23 -13.39 19.46
N ILE A 19 15.77 -12.30 20.03
CA ILE A 19 14.37 -11.95 20.15
C ILE A 19 14.13 -10.67 19.34
N PHE A 20 13.17 -10.74 18.43
CA PHE A 20 12.61 -9.57 17.77
C PHE A 20 11.31 -9.17 18.48
N HIS A 21 11.13 -7.89 18.74
CA HIS A 21 9.84 -7.35 19.16
C HIS A 21 9.62 -5.89 18.71
N HIS A 22 8.35 -5.52 18.59
CA HIS A 22 7.90 -4.16 18.26
C HIS A 22 7.30 -3.48 19.48
N GLN A 23 7.85 -2.32 19.84
CA GLN A 23 7.33 -1.44 20.89
C GLN A 23 6.68 -0.20 20.28
N ARG A 24 5.52 0.17 20.81
CA ARG A 24 4.84 1.42 20.51
C ARG A 24 4.90 2.32 21.73
N PHE A 25 5.18 3.60 21.50
CA PHE A 25 5.18 4.63 22.54
C PHE A 25 4.02 5.57 22.28
N VAL A 26 3.18 5.79 23.29
CA VAL A 26 2.07 6.75 23.25
C VAL A 26 2.22 7.66 24.46
N ASN A 27 2.57 8.93 24.23
CA ASN A 27 2.91 9.87 25.31
C ASN A 27 3.97 9.29 26.26
N ASP A 28 5.02 8.71 25.68
CA ASP A 28 6.13 8.04 26.37
C ASP A 28 5.78 6.78 27.19
N LEU A 29 4.51 6.36 27.21
CA LEU A 29 4.12 5.03 27.70
C LEU A 29 4.48 3.97 26.66
N GLN A 30 5.31 3.01 27.06
CA GLN A 30 5.69 1.85 26.24
C GLN A 30 4.59 0.77 26.27
N ILE A 31 4.25 0.28 25.09
CA ILE A 31 3.29 -0.81 24.87
C ILE A 31 3.91 -1.78 23.86
N ASP A 32 4.08 -3.05 24.24
CA ASP A 32 4.55 -4.09 23.32
C ASP A 32 3.46 -4.52 22.35
N CYS A 33 3.85 -4.73 21.09
CA CYS A 33 2.93 -5.18 20.05
C CYS A 33 2.65 -6.69 20.22
N PRO A 34 1.37 -7.10 20.29
CA PRO A 34 1.03 -8.51 20.50
C PRO A 34 1.29 -9.39 19.27
N THR A 35 1.45 -8.81 18.08
CA THR A 35 1.59 -9.55 16.81
C THR A 35 2.99 -9.53 16.22
N CYS A 36 3.91 -8.76 16.79
CA CYS A 36 5.24 -8.56 16.25
C CYS A 36 6.29 -8.96 17.30
N THR A 37 6.30 -10.24 17.65
CA THR A 37 7.31 -10.86 18.53
C THR A 37 7.75 -12.19 17.94
N SER A 38 9.05 -12.45 17.89
CA SER A 38 9.59 -13.76 17.51
C SER A 38 10.91 -14.04 18.23
N CYS A 39 11.17 -15.31 18.48
CA CYS A 39 12.37 -15.78 19.16
C CYS A 39 13.01 -16.88 18.30
N VAL A 40 14.30 -16.75 18.03
CA VAL A 40 15.09 -17.74 17.28
C VAL A 40 16.45 -17.90 17.94
N GLU A 41 17.13 -19.01 17.73
CA GLU A 41 18.49 -19.19 18.24
C GLU A 41 19.46 -18.18 17.60
N THR A 42 20.46 -17.71 18.34
CA THR A 42 21.43 -16.70 17.87
C THR A 42 22.21 -17.13 16.63
N ARG A 43 22.47 -18.43 16.49
CA ARG A 43 23.16 -19.05 15.34
C ARG A 43 22.33 -19.06 14.06
N GLU A 44 21.00 -18.93 14.17
CA GLU A 44 20.13 -18.92 13.00
C GLU A 44 20.18 -17.55 12.29
N PRO A 45 19.97 -17.50 10.96
CA PRO A 45 19.93 -16.24 10.23
C PRO A 45 18.73 -15.38 10.64
N TYR A 46 18.86 -14.06 10.50
CA TYR A 46 17.78 -13.10 10.82
C TYR A 46 16.48 -13.43 10.08
N SER A 47 16.58 -14.00 8.89
CA SER A 47 15.44 -14.44 8.09
C SER A 47 14.50 -15.43 8.78
N ARG A 48 14.99 -16.21 9.75
CA ARG A 48 14.14 -17.15 10.53
C ARG A 48 13.02 -16.47 11.29
N HIS A 49 13.22 -15.23 11.74
CA HIS A 49 12.18 -14.45 12.41
C HIS A 49 10.94 -14.23 11.52
N TRP A 50 11.09 -14.37 10.20
CA TRP A 50 10.08 -13.99 9.20
C TRP A 50 9.40 -15.20 8.53
N GLN A 51 9.88 -16.43 8.75
CA GLN A 51 9.39 -17.60 8.02
C GLN A 51 7.95 -17.99 8.38
N ASN A 52 7.54 -17.71 9.62
CA ASN A 52 6.24 -18.11 10.13
C ASN A 52 5.10 -17.12 9.84
N ASP A 53 5.36 -16.02 9.13
CA ASP A 53 4.36 -14.99 8.85
C ASP A 53 3.09 -15.52 8.19
N HIS A 54 3.24 -16.45 7.25
CA HIS A 54 2.12 -17.03 6.54
C HIS A 54 1.29 -17.95 7.42
N ALA A 55 1.96 -18.78 8.24
CA ALA A 55 1.28 -19.68 9.18
C ALA A 55 0.58 -18.88 10.30
N ALA A 56 1.16 -17.77 10.71
CA ALA A 56 0.61 -16.86 11.72
C ALA A 56 -0.43 -15.86 11.16
N GLY A 57 -0.69 -15.86 9.85
CA GLY A 57 -1.64 -14.93 9.21
C GLY A 57 -1.21 -13.46 9.25
N THR A 58 0.07 -13.18 9.48
CA THR A 58 0.61 -11.81 9.59
C THR A 58 1.29 -11.33 8.30
N SER A 59 1.36 -12.19 7.27
CA SER A 59 1.91 -11.82 5.97
C SER A 59 1.03 -10.79 5.25
N HIS A 60 1.66 -9.76 4.70
CA HIS A 60 1.02 -8.75 3.85
C HIS A 60 1.00 -9.16 2.37
N GLN A 61 1.58 -10.32 2.05
CA GLN A 61 1.67 -10.84 0.69
C GLN A 61 0.37 -11.53 0.29
N ILE A 62 -0.02 -11.38 -0.98
CA ILE A 62 -1.17 -12.08 -1.54
C ILE A 62 -0.73 -13.39 -2.19
N LYS A 63 -1.48 -14.46 -1.96
CA LYS A 63 -1.32 -15.73 -2.69
C LYS A 63 -2.47 -15.81 -3.69
N MET A 64 -2.15 -15.73 -4.99
CA MET A 64 -3.13 -15.92 -6.04
C MET A 64 -3.07 -17.34 -6.60
N GLY A 65 -4.18 -18.07 -6.43
CA GLY A 65 -4.42 -19.36 -7.05
C GLY A 65 -4.64 -19.28 -8.58
N PRO A 66 -4.79 -20.43 -9.25
CA PRO A 66 -5.03 -20.48 -10.70
C PRO A 66 -6.27 -19.70 -11.14
N ASP A 67 -7.36 -19.81 -10.38
CA ASP A 67 -8.64 -19.16 -10.69
C ASP A 67 -8.57 -17.64 -10.55
N GLU A 68 -7.90 -17.14 -9.50
CA GLU A 68 -7.64 -15.70 -9.29
C GLU A 68 -6.80 -15.12 -10.44
N ARG A 69 -5.80 -15.87 -10.92
CA ARG A 69 -4.99 -15.47 -12.09
C ARG A 69 -5.81 -15.46 -13.37
N LEU A 70 -6.72 -16.42 -13.55
CA LEU A 70 -7.63 -16.47 -14.70
C LEU A 70 -8.59 -15.28 -14.68
N LEU A 71 -9.13 -14.96 -13.51
CA LEU A 71 -9.98 -13.78 -13.30
C LEU A 71 -9.23 -12.48 -13.63
N LEU A 72 -7.99 -12.34 -13.15
CA LEU A 72 -7.16 -11.17 -13.46
C LEU A 72 -6.89 -11.04 -14.96
N LYS A 73 -6.59 -12.16 -15.64
CA LYS A 73 -6.40 -12.20 -17.10
C LYS A 73 -7.69 -11.83 -17.85
N ARG A 74 -8.85 -12.26 -17.35
CA ARG A 74 -10.14 -11.88 -17.92
C ARG A 74 -10.38 -10.38 -17.80
N ILE A 75 -10.12 -9.78 -16.63
CA ILE A 75 -10.19 -8.33 -16.40
C ILE A 75 -9.30 -7.57 -17.38
N GLU A 76 -8.07 -8.06 -17.63
CA GLU A 76 -7.16 -7.48 -18.62
C GLU A 76 -7.70 -7.58 -20.05
N THR A 77 -8.20 -8.76 -20.43
CA THR A 77 -8.68 -9.04 -21.78
C THR A 77 -9.93 -8.22 -22.11
N GLU A 78 -10.86 -8.12 -21.14
CA GLU A 78 -12.10 -7.36 -21.27
C GLU A 78 -11.92 -5.85 -20.97
N ARG A 79 -10.69 -5.42 -20.65
CA ARG A 79 -10.35 -4.02 -20.30
C ARG A 79 -11.25 -3.43 -19.22
N ILE A 80 -11.53 -4.22 -18.19
CA ILE A 80 -12.35 -3.79 -17.06
C ILE A 80 -11.49 -2.89 -16.17
N GLU A 81 -11.74 -1.59 -16.23
CA GLU A 81 -11.05 -0.58 -15.41
C GLU A 81 -11.92 -0.05 -14.28
N ALA A 82 -13.25 -0.13 -14.38
CA ALA A 82 -14.16 0.40 -13.37
C ALA A 82 -14.79 -0.72 -12.54
N PHE A 83 -14.79 -0.55 -11.22
CA PHE A 83 -15.32 -1.50 -10.25
C PHE A 83 -16.31 -0.80 -9.33
N MET A 84 -17.50 -1.38 -9.20
CA MET A 84 -18.58 -0.87 -8.37
C MET A 84 -18.67 -1.66 -7.09
N LEU A 85 -18.71 -0.95 -5.97
CA LEU A 85 -19.07 -1.51 -4.66
C LEU A 85 -20.39 -0.87 -4.22
N CYS A 86 -21.34 -1.73 -3.85
CA CYS A 86 -22.65 -1.33 -3.36
C CYS A 86 -22.84 -1.89 -1.95
N ASP A 87 -23.39 -1.08 -1.06
CA ASP A 87 -23.88 -1.54 0.24
C ASP A 87 -25.11 -2.43 0.02
N GLY A 88 -24.92 -3.74 0.20
CA GLY A 88 -26.01 -4.72 0.16
C GLY A 88 -26.84 -4.75 1.45
N SER A 89 -26.46 -4.02 2.49
CA SER A 89 -27.13 -4.03 3.78
C SER A 89 -28.25 -2.99 3.84
N VAL A 90 -29.45 -3.43 4.27
CA VAL A 90 -30.63 -2.56 4.37
C VAL A 90 -30.47 -1.50 5.49
N SER A 91 -29.60 -1.76 6.46
CA SER A 91 -29.40 -0.95 7.68
C SER A 91 -28.09 -0.17 7.74
N GLY A 92 -27.20 -0.26 6.74
CA GLY A 92 -25.86 0.33 6.78
C GLY A 92 -25.90 1.86 6.93
N ARG A 93 -25.22 2.37 7.97
CA ARG A 93 -24.92 3.80 8.11
C ARG A 93 -23.83 4.15 7.11
N THR A 94 -23.92 5.32 6.48
CA THR A 94 -22.89 5.85 5.55
C THR A 94 -21.47 5.69 6.10
N ASN A 95 -21.27 5.98 7.39
CA ASN A 95 -19.96 5.90 8.02
C ASN A 95 -19.40 4.47 8.09
N ASP A 96 -20.25 3.48 8.34
CA ASP A 96 -19.83 2.09 8.43
C ASP A 96 -19.42 1.58 7.03
N PHE A 97 -20.22 1.90 6.02
CA PHE A 97 -19.90 1.61 4.61
C PHE A 97 -18.57 2.24 4.18
N LEU A 98 -18.37 3.53 4.46
CA LEU A 98 -17.13 4.23 4.11
C LEU A 98 -15.92 3.66 4.86
N LEU A 99 -16.08 3.31 6.14
CA LEU A 99 -15.02 2.75 6.95
C LEU A 99 -14.59 1.38 6.42
N GLU A 100 -15.54 0.48 6.16
CA GLU A 100 -15.25 -0.85 5.59
C GLU A 100 -14.66 -0.74 4.18
N ALA A 101 -15.22 0.14 3.35
CA ALA A 101 -14.72 0.36 2.01
C ALA A 101 -13.27 0.86 2.00
N GLY A 102 -12.95 1.86 2.82
CA GLY A 102 -11.62 2.46 2.90
C GLY A 102 -10.58 1.56 3.55
N MET A 103 -10.95 0.85 4.62
CA MET A 103 -10.02 0.01 5.37
C MET A 103 -9.76 -1.35 4.74
N GLU A 104 -10.75 -1.92 4.02
CA GLU A 104 -10.70 -3.31 3.60
C GLU A 104 -11.03 -3.50 2.11
N ALA A 105 -12.21 -3.08 1.66
CA ALA A 105 -12.72 -3.44 0.34
C ALA A 105 -11.84 -2.87 -0.80
N VAL A 106 -11.54 -1.57 -0.77
CA VAL A 106 -10.72 -0.92 -1.80
C VAL A 106 -9.26 -1.39 -1.73
N PRO A 107 -8.59 -1.44 -0.56
CA PRO A 107 -7.25 -2.00 -0.47
C PRO A 107 -7.15 -3.45 -0.96
N GLN A 108 -8.14 -4.31 -0.66
CA GLN A 108 -8.17 -5.69 -1.15
C GLN A 108 -8.23 -5.74 -2.68
N LEU A 109 -9.13 -4.95 -3.29
CA LEU A 109 -9.24 -4.84 -4.74
C LEU A 109 -7.94 -4.37 -5.38
N LEU A 110 -7.35 -3.29 -4.87
CA LEU A 110 -6.11 -2.72 -5.41
C LEU A 110 -4.93 -3.68 -5.26
N ARG A 111 -4.86 -4.45 -4.18
CA ARG A 111 -3.85 -5.51 -4.02
C ARG A 111 -3.99 -6.56 -5.13
N PHE A 112 -5.20 -7.10 -5.32
CA PHE A 112 -5.45 -8.06 -6.39
C PHE A 112 -5.03 -7.51 -7.76
N LEU A 113 -5.45 -6.28 -8.10
CA LEU A 113 -5.11 -5.63 -9.37
C LEU A 113 -3.62 -5.23 -9.47
N SER A 114 -2.91 -5.07 -8.37
CA SER A 114 -1.47 -4.79 -8.38
C SER A 114 -0.64 -6.00 -8.80
N PHE A 115 -1.19 -7.21 -8.81
CA PHE A 115 -0.43 -8.39 -9.19
C PHE A 115 0.05 -8.28 -10.64
N GLY A 116 1.37 -8.43 -10.84
CA GLY A 116 2.01 -8.29 -12.15
C GLY A 116 2.04 -6.87 -12.72
N ALA A 117 1.45 -5.88 -12.04
CA ALA A 117 1.44 -4.49 -12.48
C ALA A 117 2.70 -3.77 -11.95
N ALA A 118 3.23 -2.83 -12.75
CA ALA A 118 4.32 -1.95 -12.35
C ALA A 118 3.81 -0.78 -11.49
N LYS A 119 2.63 -0.27 -11.85
CA LYS A 119 1.92 0.79 -11.12
C LYS A 119 0.43 0.72 -11.42
N LEU A 120 -0.36 1.29 -10.53
CA LEU A 120 -1.80 1.52 -10.70
C LEU A 120 -2.05 3.02 -10.80
N GLU A 121 -2.95 3.43 -11.68
CA GLU A 121 -3.57 4.76 -11.64
C GLU A 121 -5.01 4.59 -11.16
N VAL A 122 -5.36 5.24 -10.05
CA VAL A 122 -6.59 5.00 -9.30
C VAL A 122 -7.39 6.29 -9.15
N THR A 123 -8.69 6.23 -9.45
CA THR A 123 -9.69 7.22 -8.98
C THR A 123 -10.73 6.53 -8.11
N ILE A 124 -11.28 7.27 -7.15
CA ILE A 124 -12.37 6.82 -6.31
C ILE A 124 -13.50 7.83 -6.46
N GLY A 125 -14.73 7.35 -6.64
CA GLY A 125 -15.89 8.20 -6.67
C GLY A 125 -17.03 7.69 -5.80
N PHE A 126 -17.77 8.63 -5.21
CA PHE A 126 -18.90 8.38 -4.32
C PHE A 126 -20.19 8.87 -4.94
N TYR A 127 -21.22 8.04 -4.85
CA TYR A 127 -22.59 8.46 -5.14
C TYR A 127 -23.21 8.99 -3.85
N VAL A 128 -23.48 10.29 -3.84
CA VAL A 128 -23.92 11.05 -2.68
C VAL A 128 -25.36 11.47 -2.91
N ASN A 129 -26.27 11.00 -2.04
CA ASN A 129 -27.64 11.47 -2.01
C ASN A 129 -27.81 12.49 -0.88
N VAL A 130 -28.37 13.65 -1.19
CA VAL A 130 -28.62 14.71 -0.21
C VAL A 130 -29.80 15.58 -0.65
N LYS A 131 -30.77 15.80 0.25
CA LYS A 131 -31.99 16.61 -0.01
C LYS A 131 -32.73 16.29 -1.33
N LYS A 132 -32.83 15.01 -1.69
CA LYS A 132 -33.41 14.50 -2.97
C LYS A 132 -32.57 14.78 -4.23
N GLU A 133 -31.42 15.42 -4.09
CA GLU A 133 -30.43 15.50 -5.17
C GLU A 133 -29.47 14.32 -5.08
N ARG A 134 -29.10 13.81 -6.26
CA ARG A 134 -28.09 12.77 -6.40
C ARG A 134 -26.89 13.34 -7.13
N MET A 135 -25.72 13.20 -6.52
CA MET A 135 -24.47 13.70 -7.07
C MET A 135 -23.44 12.58 -7.12
N TYR A 136 -22.56 12.64 -8.10
CA TYR A 136 -21.39 11.77 -8.19
C TYR A 136 -20.13 12.63 -8.06
N TYR A 137 -19.33 12.33 -7.05
CA TYR A 137 -18.06 13.00 -6.78
C TYR A 137 -16.93 12.04 -7.11
N GLU A 138 -15.96 12.45 -7.93
CA GLU A 138 -14.81 11.62 -8.29
C GLU A 138 -13.50 12.33 -7.93
N SER A 139 -12.57 11.59 -7.34
CA SER A 139 -11.25 12.09 -6.99
C SER A 139 -10.39 12.36 -8.22
N SER A 140 -9.36 13.18 -8.05
CA SER A 140 -8.25 13.24 -9.00
C SER A 140 -7.52 11.89 -9.05
N PRO A 141 -6.88 11.54 -10.20
CA PRO A 141 -6.15 10.29 -10.33
C PRO A 141 -4.90 10.27 -9.44
N MET A 142 -4.66 9.14 -8.79
CA MET A 142 -3.49 8.88 -7.96
C MET A 142 -2.69 7.70 -8.52
N ILE A 143 -1.37 7.85 -8.59
CA ILE A 143 -0.48 6.79 -9.07
C ILE A 143 0.10 6.03 -7.87
N VAL A 144 -0.21 4.74 -7.77
CA VAL A 144 0.33 3.84 -6.76
C VAL A 144 1.44 3.01 -7.41
N GLU A 145 2.69 3.27 -7.04
CA GLU A 145 3.87 2.65 -7.66
C GLU A 145 4.45 1.48 -6.88
N HIS A 146 4.03 1.32 -5.62
CA HIS A 146 4.44 0.20 -4.78
C HIS A 146 3.23 -0.32 -4.01
N HIS A 147 3.06 -1.65 -3.94
CA HIS A 147 1.90 -2.28 -3.32
C HIS A 147 1.75 -1.97 -1.81
N LEU A 148 2.87 -1.68 -1.13
CA LEU A 148 2.86 -1.24 0.26
C LEU A 148 2.34 0.19 0.46
N ASP A 149 2.18 0.98 -0.61
CA ASP A 149 1.65 2.35 -0.53
C ASP A 149 0.11 2.38 -0.71
N ILE A 150 -0.53 1.22 -0.97
CA ILE A 150 -1.95 1.13 -1.31
C ILE A 150 -2.84 1.72 -0.21
N VAL A 151 -2.59 1.38 1.06
CA VAL A 151 -3.46 1.77 2.17
C VAL A 151 -3.42 3.28 2.36
N GLU A 152 -2.24 3.86 2.46
CA GLU A 152 -2.04 5.30 2.65
C GLU A 152 -2.58 6.11 1.46
N SER A 153 -2.48 5.55 0.24
CA SER A 153 -3.03 6.13 -0.98
C SER A 153 -4.56 6.19 -0.92
N VAL A 154 -5.21 5.08 -0.53
CA VAL A 154 -6.67 5.01 -0.36
C VAL A 154 -7.12 5.98 0.73
N ASP A 155 -6.44 6.01 1.88
CA ASP A 155 -6.76 6.93 2.99
C ASP A 155 -6.72 8.39 2.54
N MET A 156 -5.70 8.78 1.75
CA MET A 156 -5.59 10.13 1.21
C MET A 156 -6.72 10.45 0.21
N LEU A 157 -7.06 9.52 -0.68
CA LEU A 157 -8.15 9.71 -1.65
C LEU A 157 -9.50 9.86 -0.94
N PHE A 158 -9.80 9.01 0.04
CA PHE A 158 -11.01 9.11 0.85
C PHE A 158 -11.07 10.41 1.63
N SER A 159 -10.01 10.74 2.37
CA SER A 159 -9.95 11.95 3.20
C SER A 159 -10.15 13.20 2.34
N MET A 160 -9.47 13.28 1.20
CA MET A 160 -9.61 14.40 0.27
C MET A 160 -11.05 14.48 -0.29
N LEU A 161 -11.60 13.37 -0.76
CA LEU A 161 -12.93 13.38 -1.38
C LEU A 161 -14.03 13.74 -0.38
N LEU A 162 -13.98 13.19 0.85
CA LEU A 162 -14.92 13.52 1.92
C LEU A 162 -14.81 14.99 2.36
N GLU A 163 -13.60 15.55 2.42
CA GLU A 163 -13.40 16.98 2.67
C GLU A 163 -14.05 17.83 1.58
N LYS A 164 -13.89 17.47 0.30
CA LYS A 164 -14.50 18.19 -0.82
C LYS A 164 -16.03 18.10 -0.83
N ILE A 165 -16.58 16.91 -0.58
CA ILE A 165 -18.03 16.70 -0.47
C ILE A 165 -18.59 17.54 0.68
N SER A 166 -17.97 17.46 1.86
CA SER A 166 -18.40 18.24 3.03
C SER A 166 -18.44 19.74 2.72
N ASN A 167 -17.36 20.28 2.15
CA ASN A 167 -17.30 21.69 1.78
C ASN A 167 -18.36 22.07 0.71
N TYR A 168 -18.52 21.26 -0.33
CA TYR A 168 -19.46 21.56 -1.42
C TYR A 168 -20.91 21.52 -0.93
N VAL A 169 -21.30 20.46 -0.22
CA VAL A 169 -22.66 20.29 0.29
C VAL A 169 -22.98 21.33 1.36
N LEU A 170 -22.03 21.68 2.22
CA LEU A 170 -22.21 22.74 3.20
C LEU A 170 -22.45 24.10 2.53
N LEU A 171 -21.72 24.42 1.46
CA LEU A 171 -21.86 25.68 0.74
C LEU A 171 -23.15 25.74 -0.09
N GLN A 172 -23.47 24.69 -0.85
CA GLN A 172 -24.59 24.69 -1.80
C GLN A 172 -25.93 24.37 -1.11
N GLN A 173 -25.93 23.39 -0.20
CA GLN A 173 -27.15 22.86 0.38
C GLN A 173 -27.32 23.16 1.88
N ARG A 174 -26.32 23.77 2.52
CA ARG A 174 -26.35 24.16 3.95
C ARG A 174 -26.65 22.99 4.88
N VAL A 175 -26.07 21.83 4.60
CA VAL A 175 -26.14 20.65 5.48
C VAL A 175 -24.75 20.08 5.72
N PRO A 176 -24.52 19.45 6.88
CA PRO A 176 -23.25 18.82 7.18
C PRO A 176 -23.12 17.46 6.46
N LEU A 177 -21.91 16.90 6.42
CA LEU A 177 -21.62 15.64 5.72
C LEU A 177 -22.47 14.47 6.24
N GLU A 178 -22.82 14.47 7.53
CA GLU A 178 -23.63 13.43 8.18
C GLU A 178 -25.06 13.35 7.63
N ALA A 179 -25.54 14.43 6.98
CA ALA A 179 -26.84 14.43 6.30
C ALA A 179 -26.78 13.75 4.92
N CYS A 180 -25.59 13.40 4.44
CA CYS A 180 -25.39 12.73 3.16
C CYS A 180 -25.51 11.21 3.29
N VAL A 181 -26.13 10.58 2.30
CA VAL A 181 -26.19 9.12 2.19
C VAL A 181 -25.25 8.66 1.09
N ILE A 182 -24.23 7.87 1.46
CA ILE A 182 -23.29 7.24 0.53
C ILE A 182 -23.36 5.73 0.76
N ARG A 183 -23.87 5.01 -0.24
CA ARG A 183 -24.05 3.55 -0.22
C ARG A 183 -23.49 2.87 -1.46
N ARG A 184 -22.90 3.65 -2.37
CA ARG A 184 -22.39 3.17 -3.64
C ARG A 184 -21.14 3.96 -3.96
N MET A 185 -20.12 3.24 -4.40
CA MET A 185 -18.87 3.83 -4.86
C MET A 185 -18.39 3.17 -6.15
N LYS A 186 -17.60 3.91 -6.90
CA LYS A 186 -16.90 3.47 -8.08
C LYS A 186 -15.40 3.63 -7.87
N VAL A 187 -14.63 2.59 -8.14
CA VAL A 187 -13.17 2.64 -8.16
C VAL A 187 -12.73 2.39 -9.59
N THR A 188 -12.05 3.36 -10.20
CA THR A 188 -11.46 3.20 -11.53
C THR A 188 -9.98 2.94 -11.37
N VAL A 189 -9.47 1.86 -11.97
CA VAL A 189 -8.10 1.40 -11.83
C VAL A 189 -7.53 1.08 -13.21
N LYS A 190 -6.54 1.85 -13.64
CA LYS A 190 -5.72 1.53 -14.81
C LYS A 190 -4.47 0.81 -14.36
N ARG A 191 -4.24 -0.37 -14.92
CA ARG A 191 -3.06 -1.19 -14.64
C ARG A 191 -2.00 -0.93 -15.69
N HIS A 192 -0.81 -0.55 -15.25
CA HIS A 192 0.34 -0.40 -16.14
C HIS A 192 1.30 -1.57 -15.89
N SER A 193 1.35 -2.51 -16.81
CA SER A 193 2.26 -3.67 -16.72
C SER A 193 3.66 -3.30 -17.22
N ASN A 194 4.69 -3.90 -16.61
CA ASN A 194 6.05 -3.77 -17.14
C ASN A 194 6.16 -4.54 -18.47
N PRO A 195 6.84 -3.98 -19.50
CA PRO A 195 7.21 -4.77 -20.65
C PRO A 195 8.15 -5.91 -20.23
N ILE A 196 7.93 -7.08 -20.82
CA ILE A 196 8.60 -8.36 -20.48
C ILE A 196 10.15 -8.26 -20.54
N SER A 197 10.70 -7.26 -21.22
CA SER A 197 12.13 -7.09 -21.52
C SER A 197 12.99 -6.41 -20.42
N VAL A 198 12.41 -5.85 -19.35
CA VAL A 198 13.16 -5.08 -18.33
C VAL A 198 13.29 -5.88 -17.03
N GLN A 199 13.77 -7.12 -17.11
CA GLN A 199 13.89 -8.01 -15.93
C GLN A 199 15.13 -7.76 -15.06
N TRP A 200 16.13 -7.00 -15.54
CA TRP A 200 17.47 -7.02 -14.94
C TRP A 200 17.94 -5.72 -14.29
N ARG A 201 17.30 -4.58 -14.59
CA ARG A 201 17.52 -3.34 -13.82
C ARG A 201 16.32 -3.15 -12.93
N SER A 202 16.54 -3.09 -11.62
CA SER A 202 15.48 -2.85 -10.64
C SER A 202 14.82 -1.50 -10.95
N THR A 203 13.75 -1.52 -11.75
CA THR A 203 12.80 -0.41 -11.85
C THR A 203 11.85 -0.39 -10.66
N ALA A 204 12.01 -1.34 -9.72
CA ALA A 204 11.23 -1.44 -8.51
C ALA A 204 11.53 -0.23 -7.63
N LYS A 205 10.49 0.55 -7.37
CA LYS A 205 10.56 1.73 -6.52
C LYS A 205 10.41 1.32 -5.07
N LEU A 206 11.18 1.92 -4.15
CA LEU A 206 10.93 1.72 -2.71
C LEU A 206 9.50 2.16 -2.34
N PRO A 207 8.94 1.68 -1.24
CA PRO A 207 7.72 2.24 -0.67
C PRO A 207 7.88 3.74 -0.44
N LEU A 208 6.79 4.50 -0.60
CA LEU A 208 6.78 5.96 -0.53
C LEU A 208 7.40 6.48 0.78
N GLN A 209 7.12 5.81 1.91
CA GLN A 209 7.73 6.11 3.22
C GLN A 209 9.26 6.19 3.18
N TYR A 210 9.91 5.36 2.36
CA TYR A 210 11.37 5.37 2.21
C TYR A 210 11.84 6.21 1.03
N ARG A 211 11.04 6.36 -0.04
CA ARG A 211 11.36 7.26 -1.15
C ARG A 211 11.41 8.72 -0.74
N VAL A 212 10.48 9.15 0.11
CA VAL A 212 10.43 10.54 0.56
C VAL A 212 11.63 10.87 1.44
N LYS A 213 12.17 9.90 2.18
CA LYS A 213 13.49 10.04 2.82
C LYS A 213 14.50 10.15 1.67
N ARG A 214 14.93 11.37 1.34
CA ARG A 214 15.94 11.65 0.29
C ARG A 214 17.23 10.89 0.62
N LEU A 215 17.30 9.64 0.21
CA LEU A 215 18.45 8.77 0.32
C LEU A 215 19.31 9.10 -0.90
N ASP A 216 20.60 9.28 -0.67
CA ASP A 216 21.57 9.31 -1.76
C ASP A 216 21.60 7.90 -2.33
N THR A 217 20.76 7.64 -3.33
CA THR A 217 20.78 6.38 -4.07
C THR A 217 22.08 6.37 -4.85
N GLY A 218 22.92 5.38 -4.58
CA GLY A 218 24.17 5.25 -5.27
C GLY A 218 24.03 4.84 -6.71
N THR A 219 25.00 5.26 -7.53
CA THR A 219 25.30 4.58 -8.79
C THR A 219 25.61 3.11 -8.51
N ASP A 220 25.00 2.24 -9.31
CA ASP A 220 25.04 0.79 -9.22
C ASP A 220 26.46 0.25 -8.93
N ASN A 221 26.65 -0.41 -7.78
CA ASN A 221 27.68 -1.45 -7.64
C ASN A 221 27.28 -2.64 -8.53
N ALA A 222 27.31 -2.44 -9.85
CA ALA A 222 26.77 -3.33 -10.86
C ALA A 222 27.42 -4.72 -10.84
N THR A 223 28.66 -4.81 -10.37
CA THR A 223 29.42 -6.06 -10.22
C THR A 223 28.87 -6.94 -9.08
N ILE A 224 28.73 -6.40 -7.86
CA ILE A 224 28.14 -7.13 -6.71
C ILE A 224 26.68 -7.50 -7.01
N PHE A 225 25.95 -6.60 -7.66
CA PHE A 225 24.57 -6.83 -8.08
C PHE A 225 24.46 -7.96 -9.12
N ALA A 226 25.34 -7.98 -10.11
CA ALA A 226 25.38 -9.04 -11.12
C ALA A 226 25.71 -10.41 -10.51
N GLU A 227 26.63 -10.47 -9.54
CA GLU A 227 26.98 -11.71 -8.82
C GLU A 227 25.79 -12.26 -8.01
N ILE A 228 25.02 -11.40 -7.34
CA ILE A 228 23.84 -11.83 -6.58
C ILE A 228 22.69 -12.26 -7.51
N CYS A 229 22.50 -11.55 -8.64
CA CYS A 229 21.42 -11.82 -9.60
C CYS A 229 21.68 -12.97 -10.58
N GLN A 230 22.94 -13.43 -10.72
CA GLN A 230 23.29 -14.62 -11.50
C GLN A 230 22.98 -15.94 -10.77
N SER A 231 22.64 -15.88 -9.47
CA SER A 231 22.21 -17.03 -8.71
C SER A 231 20.80 -17.49 -9.16
N PRO A 232 20.56 -18.79 -9.43
CA PRO A 232 19.30 -19.30 -9.95
C PRO A 232 18.07 -18.81 -9.20
N ARG A 233 16.96 -18.64 -9.93
CA ARG A 233 15.67 -18.10 -9.45
C ARG A 233 15.07 -18.84 -8.24
N ASP A 234 15.55 -20.05 -7.95
CA ASP A 234 15.15 -20.88 -6.82
C ASP A 234 16.03 -20.70 -5.55
N ILE A 235 17.08 -19.86 -5.60
CA ILE A 235 18.07 -19.63 -4.52
C ILE A 235 17.77 -18.35 -3.70
N PHE A 236 16.52 -17.88 -3.71
CA PHE A 236 16.05 -16.99 -2.63
C PHE A 236 15.36 -17.78 -1.51
N HIS A 237 15.73 -19.05 -1.31
CA HIS A 237 15.95 -19.56 0.05
C HIS A 237 17.22 -18.88 0.59
N ILE A 238 17.08 -17.62 1.00
CA ILE A 238 18.18 -16.77 1.45
C ILE A 238 18.70 -17.27 2.81
N GLY A 239 19.57 -18.27 2.71
CA GLY A 239 20.45 -18.86 3.71
C GLY A 239 21.65 -19.54 3.04
N LEU A 240 21.73 -19.52 1.70
CA LEU A 240 22.78 -20.08 0.85
C LEU A 240 23.53 -18.99 0.06
N LEU A 241 23.39 -17.71 0.43
CA LEU A 241 24.29 -16.69 -0.09
C LEU A 241 25.72 -17.11 0.28
N PRO A 242 26.67 -17.15 -0.67
CA PRO A 242 28.05 -17.49 -0.37
C PRO A 242 28.56 -16.66 0.81
N ASP A 243 29.30 -17.27 1.75
CA ASP A 243 29.93 -16.52 2.84
C ASP A 243 30.92 -15.46 2.36
N ALA A 244 31.37 -15.60 1.12
CA ALA A 244 32.17 -14.61 0.41
C ALA A 244 31.44 -13.28 0.14
N LEU A 245 30.10 -13.27 0.07
CA LEU A 245 29.31 -12.06 -0.19
C LEU A 245 29.15 -11.24 1.10
N GLN A 246 30.05 -10.29 1.28
CA GLN A 246 30.10 -9.37 2.43
C GLN A 246 29.06 -8.24 2.30
N VAL A 247 27.78 -8.58 2.49
CA VAL A 247 26.66 -7.63 2.35
C VAL A 247 25.64 -7.76 3.48
N ASN A 248 24.97 -6.65 3.80
CA ASN A 248 23.80 -6.61 4.66
C ASN A 248 22.52 -6.53 3.81
N LEU A 249 21.52 -7.33 4.16
CA LEU A 249 20.23 -7.36 3.47
C LEU A 249 19.10 -6.99 4.43
N TYR A 250 18.21 -6.12 3.97
CA TYR A 250 16.99 -5.73 4.65
C TYR A 250 15.76 -6.10 3.82
N CYS A 251 14.64 -6.37 4.48
CA CYS A 251 13.34 -6.53 3.84
C CYS A 251 12.27 -5.66 4.52
N PHE A 252 11.15 -5.50 3.84
CA PHE A 252 10.01 -4.75 4.35
C PHE A 252 8.99 -5.64 5.04
N ARG A 253 8.41 -5.10 6.12
CA ARG A 253 7.42 -5.77 6.94
C ARG A 253 6.34 -4.78 7.36
N VAL A 254 5.13 -5.29 7.51
CA VAL A 254 3.97 -4.53 7.97
C VAL A 254 3.50 -5.13 9.29
N CYS A 255 3.29 -4.29 10.30
CA CYS A 255 2.78 -4.76 11.58
C CYS A 255 1.31 -5.11 11.45
N ALA A 256 0.92 -6.33 11.83
CA ALA A 256 -0.47 -6.76 11.72
C ALA A 256 -1.41 -5.92 12.62
N SER A 257 -0.94 -5.48 13.79
CA SER A 257 -1.71 -4.66 14.74
C SER A 257 -1.72 -3.17 14.41
N THR A 258 -0.55 -2.56 14.16
CA THR A 258 -0.45 -1.10 13.97
C THR A 258 -0.52 -0.67 12.51
N LYS A 259 -0.41 -1.62 11.58
CA LYS A 259 -0.30 -1.39 10.13
C LYS A 259 0.92 -0.59 9.70
N GLU A 260 1.87 -0.34 10.61
CA GLU A 260 3.10 0.38 10.30
C GLU A 260 4.00 -0.45 9.40
N LEU A 261 4.55 0.20 8.38
CA LEU A 261 5.59 -0.34 7.52
C LEU A 261 6.98 -0.05 8.10
N TYR A 262 7.80 -1.08 8.20
CA TYR A 262 9.15 -1.03 8.74
C TYR A 262 10.12 -1.90 7.94
N ALA A 263 11.40 -1.55 8.01
CA ALA A 263 12.47 -2.34 7.42
C ALA A 263 13.16 -3.15 8.51
N VAL A 264 13.36 -4.44 8.27
CA VAL A 264 14.04 -5.34 9.21
C VAL A 264 15.25 -6.01 8.56
N PRO A 265 16.27 -6.36 9.35
CA PRO A 265 17.33 -7.22 8.91
C PRO A 265 16.80 -8.55 8.37
N TYR A 266 17.29 -8.90 7.19
CA TYR A 266 17.15 -10.22 6.60
C TYR A 266 18.45 -11.03 6.77
N LEU A 267 19.59 -10.36 6.56
CA LEU A 267 20.94 -10.90 6.76
C LEU A 267 21.86 -9.77 7.24
N ILE A 268 22.64 -10.02 8.28
CA ILE A 268 23.72 -9.14 8.74
C ILE A 268 24.95 -10.03 8.91
N ARG A 269 26.06 -9.71 8.22
CA ARG A 269 27.29 -10.51 8.25
C ARG A 269 28.40 -9.91 9.12
N HIS A 270 28.35 -8.62 9.42
CA HIS A 270 29.34 -7.95 10.27
C HIS A 270 28.70 -6.88 11.17
N ASP A 271 29.37 -6.61 12.28
CA ASP A 271 29.00 -5.55 13.23
C ASP A 271 29.16 -4.15 12.64
N ASP A 272 29.99 -4.01 11.60
CA ASP A 272 30.21 -2.75 10.91
C ASP A 272 29.20 -2.52 9.79
N VAL A 273 28.02 -2.07 10.22
CA VAL A 273 26.90 -1.67 9.35
C VAL A 273 27.23 -0.42 8.52
N GLU A 274 28.27 0.36 8.87
CA GLU A 274 28.66 1.57 8.14
C GLU A 274 29.51 1.27 6.91
N ASN A 275 30.42 0.30 7.01
CA ASN A 275 31.35 -0.03 5.92
C ASN A 275 30.87 -1.22 5.06
N THR A 276 29.93 -2.02 5.56
CA THR A 276 29.38 -3.15 4.82
C THR A 276 28.30 -2.69 3.82
N PRO A 277 28.44 -3.00 2.52
CA PRO A 277 27.41 -2.69 1.53
C PRO A 277 26.03 -3.20 1.95
N THR A 278 25.06 -2.28 2.01
CA THR A 278 23.72 -2.58 2.52
C THR A 278 22.70 -2.48 1.40
N PHE A 279 21.85 -3.50 1.27
CA PHE A 279 20.83 -3.58 0.24
C PHE A 279 19.46 -3.86 0.85
N VAL A 280 18.42 -3.39 0.15
CA VAL A 280 17.03 -3.74 0.40
C VAL A 280 16.56 -4.72 -0.66
N ILE A 281 15.86 -5.76 -0.20
CA ILE A 281 15.20 -6.75 -1.05
C ILE A 281 13.86 -6.17 -1.52
N HIS A 282 13.73 -6.04 -2.84
CA HIS A 282 12.46 -5.74 -3.48
C HIS A 282 11.70 -7.03 -3.72
N THR A 283 10.45 -7.05 -3.28
CA THR A 283 9.51 -8.13 -3.57
C THR A 283 8.29 -7.57 -4.29
N ASP A 284 7.66 -8.38 -5.12
CA ASP A 284 6.29 -8.07 -5.55
C ASP A 284 5.28 -8.35 -4.43
N ILE A 285 4.03 -8.07 -4.75
CA ILE A 285 2.91 -8.23 -3.83
C ILE A 285 2.69 -9.69 -3.38
N ALA A 286 3.21 -10.67 -4.11
CA ALA A 286 3.15 -12.07 -3.73
C ALA A 286 4.44 -12.56 -3.05
N GLY A 287 5.36 -11.65 -2.73
CA GLY A 287 6.62 -11.97 -2.07
C GLY A 287 7.73 -12.45 -2.99
N HIS A 288 7.50 -12.50 -4.31
CA HIS A 288 8.56 -12.94 -5.22
C HIS A 288 9.63 -11.86 -5.34
N PHE A 289 10.88 -12.28 -5.35
CA PHE A 289 12.02 -11.41 -5.54
C PHE A 289 11.93 -10.64 -6.87
N ARG A 290 12.16 -9.32 -6.81
CA ARG A 290 12.18 -8.42 -7.97
C ARG A 290 13.53 -7.74 -8.18
N GLY A 291 14.37 -7.69 -7.16
CA GLY A 291 15.69 -7.08 -7.25
C GLY A 291 16.23 -6.65 -5.90
N LEU A 292 17.44 -6.10 -5.93
CA LEU A 292 18.04 -5.42 -4.79
C LEU A 292 18.14 -3.91 -5.07
N GLN A 293 18.28 -3.11 -4.01
CA GLN A 293 18.63 -1.71 -4.13
C GLN A 293 19.59 -1.33 -3.02
N GLU A 294 20.73 -0.74 -3.39
CA GLU A 294 21.74 -0.29 -2.43
C GLU A 294 21.23 0.90 -1.61
N ILE A 295 21.46 0.84 -0.30
CA ILE A 295 21.16 1.88 0.67
C ILE A 295 22.47 2.39 1.27
N ARG A 296 22.94 3.55 0.78
CA ARG A 296 24.19 4.15 1.26
C ARG A 296 24.13 4.72 2.68
N ASN A 297 22.95 5.13 3.14
CA ASN A 297 22.76 5.67 4.49
C ASN A 297 21.67 4.89 5.24
N VAL A 298 22.06 3.71 5.71
CA VAL A 298 21.19 2.79 6.45
C VAL A 298 20.61 3.42 7.73
N ARG A 299 21.38 4.26 8.44
CA ARG A 299 20.87 4.99 9.62
C ARG A 299 19.67 5.87 9.27
N LYS A 300 19.75 6.63 8.18
CA LYS A 300 18.64 7.49 7.72
C LYS A 300 17.47 6.66 7.19
N PHE A 301 17.77 5.53 6.55
CA PHE A 301 16.75 4.61 6.04
C PHE A 301 15.91 4.00 7.18
N LEU A 302 16.57 3.45 8.21
CA LEU A 302 15.95 2.72 9.32
C LEU A 302 15.33 3.63 10.39
N ARG A 303 15.84 4.86 10.58
CA ARG A 303 15.25 5.77 11.57
C ARG A 303 13.81 6.09 11.18
N ALA A 304 12.87 5.81 12.07
CA ALA A 304 11.59 6.51 12.07
C ALA A 304 11.93 8.00 12.25
N ASP A 305 11.56 8.84 11.28
CA ASP A 305 11.84 10.28 11.33
C ASP A 305 11.07 10.87 12.53
N ARG A 306 11.70 10.88 13.71
CA ARG A 306 11.16 11.46 14.95
C ARG A 306 11.07 12.98 14.91
N GLN A 307 11.53 13.61 13.84
CA GLN A 307 11.35 15.04 13.65
C GLN A 307 9.91 15.27 13.19
N ASP A 308 9.03 15.51 14.16
CA ASP A 308 7.68 16.09 14.00
C ASP A 308 7.76 17.41 13.22
N ARG A 309 7.98 17.33 11.91
CA ARG A 309 7.80 18.47 11.02
C ARG A 309 6.39 18.37 10.53
N VAL A 310 5.51 19.17 11.11
CA VAL A 310 4.22 19.44 10.47
C VAL A 310 4.52 20.03 9.10
N PHE A 311 4.14 19.32 8.04
CA PHE A 311 4.31 19.79 6.68
C PHE A 311 3.10 20.61 6.29
N GLU A 312 3.30 21.85 5.87
CA GLU A 312 2.22 22.70 5.37
C GLU A 312 2.25 22.75 3.83
N CYS A 313 1.10 22.50 3.22
CA CYS A 313 0.93 22.71 1.79
C CYS A 313 0.83 24.21 1.49
N ARG A 314 1.77 24.73 0.69
CA ARG A 314 1.76 26.15 0.30
C ARG A 314 0.52 26.57 -0.50
N LYS A 315 -0.10 25.63 -1.23
CA LYS A 315 -1.26 25.89 -2.10
C LYS A 315 -2.57 26.00 -1.33
N CYS A 316 -2.86 25.06 -0.44
CA CYS A 316 -4.15 24.97 0.27
C CYS A 316 -4.05 25.19 1.78
N LYS A 317 -2.84 25.38 2.33
CA LYS A 317 -2.56 25.59 3.77
C LYS A 317 -2.90 24.41 4.68
N SER A 318 -3.28 23.26 4.13
CA SER A 318 -3.46 22.01 4.89
C SER A 318 -2.15 21.57 5.54
N ARG A 319 -2.26 21.06 6.77
CA ARG A 319 -1.15 20.60 7.60
C ARG A 319 -1.16 19.09 7.72
N PHE A 320 0.02 18.48 7.57
CA PHE A 320 0.20 17.03 7.61
C PHE A 320 1.18 16.67 8.71
N GLY A 321 0.81 15.68 9.54
CA GLY A 321 1.66 15.15 10.60
C GLY A 321 2.76 14.21 10.09
N ASP A 322 2.61 13.69 8.87
CA ASP A 322 3.58 12.79 8.25
C ASP A 322 3.88 13.19 6.80
N ARG A 323 5.11 12.88 6.37
CA ARG A 323 5.67 13.20 5.06
C ARG A 323 5.05 12.38 3.94
N VAL A 324 4.60 11.15 4.21
CA VAL A 324 3.94 10.29 3.21
C VAL A 324 2.62 10.92 2.80
N GLN A 325 1.79 11.27 3.79
CA GLN A 325 0.51 11.94 3.57
C GLN A 325 0.70 13.26 2.81
N PHE A 326 1.72 14.05 3.16
CA PHE A 326 2.03 15.28 2.42
C PHE A 326 2.46 15.02 0.97
N ALA A 327 3.23 13.97 0.71
CA ALA A 327 3.66 13.60 -0.64
C ALA A 327 2.48 13.13 -1.50
N LEU A 328 1.59 12.29 -0.95
CA LEU A 328 0.37 11.85 -1.62
C LEU A 328 -0.57 13.03 -1.92
N HIS A 329 -0.75 13.93 -0.96
CA HIS A 329 -1.55 15.16 -1.16
C HIS A 329 -1.02 16.03 -2.31
N LYS A 330 0.30 16.15 -2.44
CA LYS A 330 0.91 16.88 -3.57
C LYS A 330 0.70 16.17 -4.89
N GLN A 331 0.72 14.84 -4.89
CA GLN A 331 0.57 14.04 -6.10
C GLN A 331 -0.80 14.24 -6.74
N ILE A 332 -1.85 14.43 -5.94
CA ILE A 332 -3.21 14.75 -6.41
C ILE A 332 -3.47 16.26 -6.52
N ASP A 333 -2.42 17.08 -6.57
CA ASP A 333 -2.48 18.55 -6.61
C ASP A 333 -3.47 19.17 -5.61
N CYS A 334 -3.44 18.74 -4.35
CA CYS A 334 -4.36 19.20 -3.30
C CYS A 334 -5.85 18.86 -3.56
N GLY A 335 -6.12 17.87 -4.41
CA GLY A 335 -7.45 17.55 -4.90
C GLY A 335 -7.96 18.56 -5.94
N ARG A 336 -7.08 19.32 -6.60
CA ARG A 336 -7.47 20.16 -7.74
C ARG A 336 -7.74 19.24 -8.93
N GLY A 337 -8.98 19.26 -9.42
CA GLY A 337 -9.43 18.35 -10.48
C GLY A 337 -10.24 17.16 -9.98
N PHE A 338 -10.85 17.25 -8.79
CA PHE A 338 -11.99 16.40 -8.46
C PHE A 338 -13.19 16.83 -9.33
N MET A 339 -14.07 15.88 -9.67
CA MET A 339 -15.23 16.13 -10.51
C MET A 339 -16.52 16.01 -9.69
N VAL A 340 -17.52 16.81 -10.05
CA VAL A 340 -18.88 16.74 -9.49
C VAL A 340 -19.86 16.66 -10.64
N TRP A 341 -20.70 15.64 -10.63
CA TRP A 341 -21.75 15.41 -11.60
C TRP A 341 -23.09 15.41 -10.89
N HIS A 342 -24.02 16.24 -11.35
CA HIS A 342 -25.41 16.15 -10.93
C HIS A 342 -26.09 15.06 -11.74
N LEU A 343 -26.70 14.11 -11.05
CA LEU A 343 -27.47 13.02 -11.63
C LEU A 343 -28.96 13.35 -11.44
N GLU A 344 -29.74 13.23 -12.50
CA GLU A 344 -31.19 13.37 -12.41
C GLU A 344 -31.77 12.34 -11.43
N GLU A 345 -32.85 12.69 -10.73
CA GLU A 345 -33.44 11.85 -9.67
C GLU A 345 -33.86 10.47 -10.22
N ASP A 346 -34.30 10.44 -11.49
CA ASP A 346 -34.72 9.24 -12.22
C ASP A 346 -33.59 8.60 -13.07
N ALA A 347 -32.35 9.08 -12.95
CA ALA A 347 -31.24 8.57 -13.73
C ALA A 347 -30.88 7.13 -13.30
N ILE A 348 -31.16 6.17 -14.19
CA ILE A 348 -30.74 4.78 -14.05
C ILE A 348 -29.45 4.58 -14.84
N GLU A 349 -28.37 4.23 -14.13
CA GLU A 349 -27.15 3.78 -14.78
C GLU A 349 -27.25 2.28 -15.11
N LEU A 350 -27.32 1.95 -16.39
CA LEU A 350 -27.29 0.58 -16.87
C LEU A 350 -25.89 0.23 -17.37
N HIS A 351 -25.31 -0.80 -16.76
CA HIS A 351 -23.99 -1.32 -17.13
C HIS A 351 -24.16 -2.66 -17.84
N HIS A 352 -23.52 -2.79 -19.00
CA HIS A 352 -23.52 -4.03 -19.76
C HIS A 352 -22.27 -4.85 -19.38
N ASN A 353 -22.35 -6.17 -19.49
CA ASN A 353 -21.23 -7.08 -19.22
C ASN A 353 -20.60 -6.89 -17.83
N CYS A 354 -21.45 -6.77 -16.80
CA CYS A 354 -20.99 -6.72 -15.41
C CYS A 354 -20.32 -8.04 -15.04
N LEU A 355 -19.05 -7.98 -14.64
CA LEU A 355 -18.30 -9.11 -14.11
C LEU A 355 -18.42 -9.12 -12.57
N PRO A 356 -19.24 -10.00 -11.96
CA PRO A 356 -19.25 -10.14 -10.52
C PRO A 356 -17.92 -10.74 -10.06
N LEU A 357 -17.29 -10.09 -9.08
CA LEU A 357 -16.07 -10.58 -8.47
C LEU A 357 -16.44 -11.64 -7.40
N PRO A 358 -15.82 -12.84 -7.41
CA PRO A 358 -16.26 -13.95 -6.54
C PRO A 358 -16.07 -13.67 -5.04
N LYS A 359 -17.09 -13.99 -4.22
CA LYS A 359 -17.03 -13.90 -2.74
C LYS A 359 -15.95 -14.77 -2.10
N GLY A 360 -15.47 -15.79 -2.83
CA GLY A 360 -14.35 -16.63 -2.38
C GLY A 360 -13.02 -15.86 -2.28
N TYR A 361 -12.88 -14.76 -3.02
CA TYR A 361 -11.64 -13.97 -3.07
C TYR A 361 -11.84 -12.55 -2.50
N PHE A 362 -13.04 -12.00 -2.67
CA PHE A 362 -13.40 -10.66 -2.20
C PHE A 362 -14.44 -10.75 -1.11
N LYS A 363 -14.20 -10.10 0.03
CA LYS A 363 -15.16 -10.11 1.14
C LYS A 363 -16.44 -9.36 0.78
N HIS A 364 -16.30 -8.32 -0.04
CA HIS A 364 -17.39 -7.41 -0.42
C HIS A 364 -17.87 -7.66 -1.85
N ASP A 365 -19.13 -7.33 -2.12
CA ASP A 365 -19.78 -7.48 -3.41
C ASP A 365 -19.29 -6.44 -4.42
N TRP A 366 -18.31 -6.83 -5.23
CA TRP A 366 -17.76 -6.00 -6.30
C TRP A 366 -18.25 -6.43 -7.68
N PHE A 367 -18.50 -5.43 -8.53
CA PHE A 367 -18.86 -5.64 -9.94
C PHE A 367 -17.91 -4.87 -10.84
N GLY A 368 -17.16 -5.59 -11.68
CA GLY A 368 -16.38 -5.00 -12.77
C GLY A 368 -17.29 -4.56 -13.91
N LEU A 369 -17.11 -3.34 -14.40
CA LEU A 369 -17.89 -2.78 -15.50
C LEU A 369 -17.13 -2.95 -16.81
N GLY A 370 -17.60 -3.83 -17.68
CA GLY A 370 -17.02 -4.03 -19.01
C GLY A 370 -17.26 -2.82 -19.91
N THR A 371 -16.26 -2.46 -20.71
CA THR A 371 -16.46 -1.48 -21.79
C THR A 371 -16.98 -2.18 -23.05
N ASN A 372 -17.99 -1.61 -23.70
CA ASN A 372 -18.44 -2.02 -25.03
C ASN A 372 -17.37 -1.68 -26.08
N THR A 373 -16.30 -2.44 -26.13
CA THR A 373 -15.50 -2.57 -27.35
C THR A 373 -15.68 -3.99 -27.86
N THR A 374 -16.82 -4.21 -28.51
CA THR A 374 -16.91 -5.22 -29.56
C THR A 374 -15.86 -4.85 -30.61
N ILE A 375 -14.72 -5.53 -30.57
CA ILE A 375 -13.80 -5.56 -31.70
C ILE A 375 -14.60 -6.23 -32.82
N LYS A 376 -15.01 -5.44 -33.82
CA LYS A 376 -15.47 -5.96 -35.10
C LYS A 376 -14.26 -6.44 -35.90
#